data_AF-A0A9X2F4A1-F1
#
_entry.id   AF-A0A9X2F4A1-F1
#
_cell.length_a   1.000
_cell.length_b   1.000
_cell.length_c   1.000
_cell.angle_alpha   90.00
_cell.angle_beta   90.00
_cell.angle_gamma   90.00
#
_symmetry.space_group_name_H-M   'P 1'
#
loop_
_entity.id
_entity.type
_entity.pdbx_description
1 polymer ?
#
loop_
_entity_poly.entity_id
_entity_poly.type
_entity_poly.pdbx_seq_one_letter_code
_entity_poly.pdbx_strand_id
1 'polypeptide(L)'
;MIKVLSTIMLFFISVIEINSPKTEPEIRYYHVQKVIDGDTFYISIGNNKIEKIRLIGIDAPEIHKSAHKDVGIYGQQAKAFLIALLKDKQIKLEYDVSKKDRYGRTLAYAYLPNGVFINEKLVALGYAKAATFPPNVKFSKYFVKLEREARTKNLGLWKYE
;
A
#
# COMPACT_ATOMS: atom_id res chain seq x y z
N MET A 1 -20.40 74.58 -21.91
CA MET A 1 -20.80 73.30 -22.55
C MET A 1 -19.59 72.71 -23.26
N ILE A 2 -19.50 71.37 -23.30
CA ILE A 2 -18.58 70.52 -24.08
C ILE A 2 -17.42 69.88 -23.30
N LYS A 3 -17.77 68.71 -22.72
CA LYS A 3 -17.14 67.39 -22.80
C LYS A 3 -15.68 67.17 -22.35
N VAL A 4 -15.61 66.55 -21.17
CA VAL A 4 -14.67 65.51 -20.70
C VAL A 4 -14.08 64.65 -21.83
N LEU A 5 -12.78 64.31 -21.74
CA LEU A 5 -12.33 62.95 -22.05
C LEU A 5 -11.11 62.58 -21.19
N SER A 6 -11.34 61.63 -20.30
CA SER A 6 -10.38 61.06 -19.36
C SER A 6 -9.51 60.06 -20.11
N THR A 7 -8.20 60.28 -20.15
CA THR A 7 -7.25 59.33 -20.75
C THR A 7 -6.94 58.24 -19.73
N ILE A 8 -7.68 57.14 -19.80
CA ILE A 8 -7.44 55.93 -19.02
C ILE A 8 -6.17 55.26 -19.57
N MET A 9 -5.08 55.33 -18.82
CA MET A 9 -3.86 54.60 -19.10
C MET A 9 -4.09 53.12 -18.78
N LEU A 10 -4.42 52.33 -19.81
CA LEU A 10 -4.56 50.88 -19.73
C LEU A 10 -3.20 50.25 -19.39
N PHE A 11 -2.98 49.97 -18.10
CA PHE A 11 -1.94 49.05 -17.66
C PHE A 11 -2.30 47.65 -18.18
N PHE A 12 -1.69 47.24 -19.30
CA PHE A 12 -1.60 45.84 -19.67
C PHE A 12 -0.70 45.14 -18.65
N ILE A 13 -1.28 44.71 -17.53
CA ILE A 13 -0.66 43.68 -16.70
C ILE A 13 -0.77 42.41 -17.54
N SER A 14 0.31 42.07 -18.25
CA SER A 14 0.46 40.72 -18.78
C SER A 14 0.42 39.78 -17.59
N VAL A 15 -0.73 39.12 -17.40
CA VAL A 15 -0.84 37.98 -16.51
C VAL A 15 0.06 36.93 -17.11
N ILE A 16 1.32 36.89 -16.67
CA ILE A 16 2.20 35.76 -16.88
C ILE A 16 1.51 34.64 -16.10
N GLU A 17 0.77 33.77 -16.80
CA GLU A 17 0.36 32.49 -16.25
C GLU A 17 1.63 31.73 -15.89
N ILE A 18 2.01 31.82 -14.62
CA ILE A 18 3.10 31.06 -14.05
C ILE A 18 2.62 29.60 -14.08
N ASN A 19 2.93 28.90 -15.16
CA ASN A 19 2.82 27.45 -15.27
C ASN A 19 3.74 26.84 -14.22
N SER A 20 3.24 26.71 -12.99
CA SER A 20 3.90 25.94 -11.94
C SER A 20 4.02 24.50 -12.45
N PRO A 21 5.23 23.95 -12.63
CA PRO A 21 5.35 22.56 -13.02
C PRO A 21 4.67 21.72 -11.94
N LYS A 22 3.65 20.93 -12.33
CA LYS A 22 3.08 19.91 -11.45
C LYS A 22 4.23 18.97 -11.10
N THR A 23 4.79 19.12 -9.90
CA THR A 23 5.81 18.20 -9.39
C THR A 23 5.14 16.84 -9.25
N GLU A 24 5.52 15.89 -10.11
CA GLU A 24 5.12 14.51 -9.89
C GLU A 24 5.61 14.09 -8.50
N PRO A 25 4.79 13.37 -7.72
CA PRO A 25 5.19 12.95 -6.40
C PRO A 25 6.47 12.10 -6.49
N GLU A 26 7.48 12.49 -5.72
CA GLU A 26 8.76 11.78 -5.67
C GLU A 26 8.52 10.30 -5.31
N ILE A 27 8.96 9.41 -6.18
CA ILE A 27 8.86 7.97 -5.94
C ILE A 27 9.91 7.59 -4.90
N ARG A 28 9.44 7.22 -3.71
CA ARG A 28 10.32 6.77 -2.62
C ARG A 28 10.33 5.26 -2.47
N TYR A 29 11.54 4.73 -2.35
CA TYR A 29 11.81 3.33 -2.06
C TYR A 29 12.34 3.14 -0.64
N TYR A 30 11.94 2.05 0.00
CA TYR A 30 12.28 1.74 1.39
C TYR A 30 12.89 0.35 1.51
N HIS A 31 13.91 0.21 2.35
CA HIS A 31 14.45 -1.10 2.73
C HIS A 31 13.57 -1.77 3.77
N VAL A 32 13.28 -3.05 3.55
CA VAL A 32 12.61 -3.90 4.54
C VAL A 32 13.62 -4.39 5.56
N GLN A 33 13.36 -4.13 6.84
CA GLN A 33 14.25 -4.50 7.95
C GLN A 33 13.87 -5.84 8.56
N LYS A 34 12.56 -6.12 8.68
CA LYS A 34 12.06 -7.33 9.34
C LYS A 34 10.65 -7.66 8.88
N VAL A 35 10.42 -8.91 8.51
CA VAL A 35 9.07 -9.45 8.29
C VAL A 35 8.54 -10.04 9.59
N ILE A 36 7.33 -9.65 9.97
CA ILE A 36 6.69 -10.09 11.22
C ILE A 36 5.86 -11.34 10.96
N ASP A 37 4.94 -11.27 10.01
CA ASP A 37 4.02 -12.33 9.58
C ASP A 37 3.78 -12.22 8.05
N GLY A 38 2.71 -12.84 7.53
CA GLY A 38 2.42 -12.85 6.09
C GLY A 38 1.87 -11.55 5.50
N ASP A 39 1.63 -10.51 6.31
CA ASP A 39 1.09 -9.23 5.83
C ASP A 39 1.63 -7.98 6.54
N THR A 40 2.59 -8.17 7.45
CA THR A 40 3.16 -7.11 8.28
C THR A 40 4.69 -7.17 8.28
N PHE A 41 5.33 -6.02 8.07
CA PHE A 41 6.79 -5.88 8.11
C PHE A 41 7.22 -4.48 8.56
N TYR A 42 8.50 -4.33 8.90
CA TYR A 42 9.14 -3.05 9.22
C TYR A 42 9.98 -2.56 8.05
N ILE A 43 9.92 -1.26 7.79
CA ILE A 43 10.82 -0.56 6.87
C ILE A 43 11.73 0.41 7.60
N SER A 44 12.88 0.74 6.99
CA SER A 44 13.71 1.87 7.41
C SER A 44 13.19 3.18 6.81
N ILE A 45 12.99 4.21 7.64
CA ILE A 45 12.59 5.56 7.21
C ILE A 45 13.71 6.60 7.35
N GLY A 46 14.94 6.14 7.62
CA GLY A 46 16.12 7.00 7.86
C GLY A 46 16.36 7.28 9.35
N ASN A 47 17.54 7.81 9.67
CA ASN A 47 17.94 8.18 11.04
C ASN A 47 17.74 7.06 12.08
N ASN A 48 18.03 5.80 11.69
CA ASN A 48 17.81 4.60 12.51
C ASN A 48 16.36 4.38 12.97
N LYS A 49 15.39 5.05 12.36
CA LYS A 49 13.96 4.87 12.64
C LYS A 49 13.36 3.82 11.72
N ILE A 50 12.46 3.03 12.30
CA ILE A 50 11.68 2.03 11.58
C ILE A 50 10.18 2.35 11.64
N GLU A 51 9.46 1.95 10.60
CA GLU A 51 8.01 2.09 10.54
C GLU A 51 7.36 0.74 10.25
N LYS A 52 6.30 0.42 11.00
CA LYS A 52 5.54 -0.83 10.85
C LYS A 52 4.49 -0.66 9.76
N ILE A 53 4.57 -1.48 8.72
CA ILE A 53 3.63 -1.50 7.61
C ILE A 53 2.70 -2.71 7.76
N ARG A 54 1.39 -2.49 7.60
CA ARG A 54 0.36 -3.52 7.46
C ARG A 54 -0.22 -3.40 6.05
N LEU A 55 -0.16 -4.49 5.30
CA LEU A 55 -0.65 -4.51 3.93
C LEU A 55 -2.16 -4.33 3.86
N ILE A 56 -2.64 -3.38 3.06
CA ILE A 56 -4.08 -3.12 2.90
C ILE A 56 -4.74 -4.25 2.11
N GLY A 57 -5.98 -4.59 2.47
CA GLY A 57 -6.86 -5.39 1.63
C GLY A 57 -6.67 -6.90 1.78
N ILE A 58 -5.75 -7.35 2.63
CA ILE A 58 -5.39 -8.76 2.79
C ILE A 58 -5.24 -9.13 4.27
N ASP A 59 -5.48 -10.39 4.63
CA ASP A 59 -5.23 -10.95 5.97
C ASP A 59 -4.55 -12.31 5.85
N ALA A 60 -3.30 -12.38 6.29
CA ALA A 60 -2.54 -13.63 6.35
C ALA A 60 -2.82 -14.38 7.66
N PRO A 61 -2.69 -15.72 7.68
CA PRO A 61 -2.83 -16.47 8.93
C PRO A 61 -1.76 -16.05 9.96
N GLU A 62 -2.18 -15.83 11.21
CA GLU A 62 -1.30 -15.37 12.29
C GLU A 62 -0.25 -16.42 12.66
N ILE A 63 0.98 -16.01 12.96
CA ILE A 63 2.07 -16.93 13.37
C ILE A 63 2.21 -17.07 14.89
N HIS A 64 1.55 -16.19 15.64
CA HIS A 64 1.60 -16.15 17.10
C HIS A 64 0.20 -15.95 17.63
N LYS A 65 -0.10 -16.58 18.77
CA LYS A 65 -1.36 -16.35 19.48
C LYS A 65 -1.38 -14.91 19.99
N SER A 66 -2.49 -14.23 19.77
CA SER A 66 -2.78 -12.91 20.35
C SER A 66 -4.03 -12.99 21.23
N ALA A 67 -4.35 -11.90 21.92
CA ALA A 67 -5.61 -11.79 22.67
C ALA A 67 -6.87 -11.91 21.80
N HIS A 68 -6.74 -11.75 20.47
CA HIS A 68 -7.88 -11.65 19.55
C HIS A 68 -7.89 -12.70 18.45
N LYS A 69 -6.80 -13.45 18.26
CA LYS A 69 -6.67 -14.47 17.21
C LYS A 69 -5.73 -15.60 17.65
N ASP A 70 -6.11 -16.82 17.32
CA ASP A 70 -5.25 -17.99 17.42
C ASP A 70 -4.25 -18.05 16.25
N VAL A 71 -3.23 -18.91 16.40
CA VAL A 71 -2.28 -19.19 15.32
C VAL A 71 -3.02 -19.83 14.15
N GLY A 72 -2.86 -19.25 12.97
CA GLY A 72 -3.50 -19.71 11.77
C GLY A 72 -2.70 -20.80 11.06
N ILE A 73 -3.40 -21.80 10.52
CA ILE A 73 -2.80 -22.77 9.60
C ILE A 73 -2.20 -21.99 8.43
N TYR A 74 -1.00 -22.39 7.99
CA TYR A 74 -0.27 -21.79 6.87
C TYR A 74 0.43 -20.43 7.16
N GLY A 75 0.39 -19.92 8.40
CA GLY A 75 0.99 -18.63 8.75
C GLY A 75 2.52 -18.59 8.56
N GLN A 76 3.22 -19.68 8.91
CA GLN A 76 4.68 -19.76 8.74
C GLN A 76 5.08 -19.73 7.25
N GLN A 77 4.29 -20.39 6.40
CA GLN A 77 4.48 -20.43 4.96
C GLN A 77 4.22 -19.04 4.35
N ALA A 78 3.18 -18.34 4.79
CA ALA A 78 2.89 -16.96 4.37
C ALA A 78 4.03 -16.00 4.73
N LYS A 79 4.55 -16.08 5.97
CA LYS A 79 5.72 -15.31 6.39
C LYS A 79 6.96 -15.63 5.55
N ALA A 80 7.26 -16.92 5.36
CA ALA A 80 8.43 -17.35 4.59
C ALA A 80 8.36 -16.86 3.14
N PHE A 81 7.18 -16.92 2.54
CA PHE A 81 6.94 -16.38 1.19
C PHE A 81 7.17 -14.86 1.15
N LEU A 82 6.63 -14.11 2.11
CA LEU A 82 6.83 -12.67 2.16
C LEU A 82 8.31 -12.30 2.37
N ILE A 83 9.04 -13.05 3.23
CA ILE A 83 10.50 -12.91 3.38
C ILE A 83 11.20 -13.12 2.04
N ALA A 84 10.91 -14.21 1.34
CA ALA A 84 11.54 -14.50 0.06
C ALA A 84 11.26 -13.43 -1.00
N LEU A 85 10.03 -12.88 -1.01
CA LEU A 85 9.64 -11.83 -1.94
C LEU A 85 10.32 -10.49 -1.65
N LEU A 86 10.61 -10.19 -0.38
CA LEU A 86 11.19 -8.91 0.06
C LEU A 86 12.71 -8.93 0.28
N LYS A 87 13.31 -10.13 0.36
CA LYS A 87 14.73 -10.31 0.68
C LYS A 87 15.61 -9.50 -0.28
N ASP A 88 16.50 -8.70 0.29
CA ASP A 88 17.48 -7.85 -0.40
C ASP A 88 16.86 -6.88 -1.43
N LYS A 89 15.57 -6.57 -1.27
CA LYS A 89 14.83 -5.66 -2.15
C LYS A 89 14.33 -4.44 -1.39
N GLN A 90 14.24 -3.34 -2.11
CA GLN A 90 13.47 -2.18 -1.67
C GLN A 90 12.02 -2.30 -2.15
N ILE A 91 11.13 -1.55 -1.51
CA ILE A 91 9.73 -1.48 -1.90
C ILE A 91 9.27 -0.03 -2.07
N LYS A 92 8.31 0.17 -2.97
CA LYS A 92 7.50 1.38 -3.05
C LYS A 92 6.20 1.14 -2.29
N LEU A 93 5.79 2.13 -1.50
CA LEU A 93 4.49 2.11 -0.83
C LEU A 93 3.49 2.98 -1.58
N GLU A 94 2.26 2.49 -1.69
CA GLU A 94 1.11 3.24 -2.18
C GLU A 94 0.04 3.27 -1.09
N TYR A 95 -0.41 4.47 -0.75
CA TYR A 95 -1.40 4.68 0.30
C TYR A 95 -2.81 4.76 -0.27
N ASP A 96 -3.80 4.47 0.56
CA ASP A 96 -5.20 4.71 0.29
C ASP A 96 -5.72 5.85 1.20
N VAL A 97 -7.04 6.05 1.26
CA VAL A 97 -7.70 7.16 1.99
C VAL A 97 -7.16 7.35 3.42
N SER A 98 -7.01 6.27 4.19
CA SER A 98 -6.48 6.27 5.55
C SER A 98 -5.08 5.67 5.61
N LYS A 99 -4.09 6.45 6.07
CA LYS A 99 -2.69 5.99 6.18
C LYS A 99 -2.36 5.21 7.45
N LYS A 100 -3.19 5.32 8.49
CA LYS A 100 -2.95 4.71 9.80
C LYS A 100 -4.19 3.95 10.24
N ASP A 101 -4.00 2.84 10.94
CA ASP A 101 -5.07 2.19 11.67
C ASP A 101 -5.12 2.61 13.15
N ARG A 102 -6.11 2.10 13.88
CA ARG A 102 -6.30 2.36 15.31
C ARG A 102 -5.14 1.89 16.21
N TYR A 103 -4.23 1.07 15.69
CA TYR A 103 -3.05 0.57 16.41
C TYR A 103 -1.78 1.34 16.04
N GLY A 104 -1.89 2.39 15.21
CA GLY A 104 -0.78 3.21 14.76
C GLY A 104 0.07 2.58 13.64
N ARG A 105 -0.35 1.44 13.07
CA ARG A 105 0.34 0.81 11.93
C ARG A 105 0.10 1.63 10.68
N THR A 106 1.12 1.70 9.83
CA THR A 106 0.98 2.31 8.50
C THR A 106 0.29 1.35 7.55
N LEU A 107 -0.79 1.81 6.95
CA LEU A 107 -1.56 1.05 5.98
C LEU A 107 -1.05 1.39 4.57
N ALA A 108 -0.58 0.39 3.83
CA ALA A 108 -0.13 0.60 2.45
C ALA A 108 -0.34 -0.65 1.57
N TYR A 109 -0.44 -0.42 0.28
CA TYR A 109 -0.11 -1.37 -0.77
C TYR A 109 1.41 -1.31 -1.04
N ALA A 110 2.03 -2.43 -1.41
CA ALA A 110 3.47 -2.49 -1.62
C ALA A 110 3.84 -3.06 -3.00
N TYR A 111 4.84 -2.44 -3.63
CA TYR A 111 5.36 -2.86 -4.93
C TYR A 111 6.87 -3.02 -4.89
N LEU A 112 7.38 -4.02 -5.62
CA LEU A 112 8.81 -4.09 -5.94
C LEU A 112 9.17 -3.07 -7.04
N PRO A 113 10.46 -2.73 -7.22
CA PRO A 113 10.89 -1.74 -8.22
C PRO A 113 10.53 -2.14 -9.66
N ASN A 114 10.45 -3.45 -9.94
CA ASN A 114 10.02 -3.99 -11.22
C ASN A 114 8.49 -4.02 -11.42
N GLY A 115 7.72 -3.41 -10.52
CA GLY A 115 6.25 -3.32 -10.63
C GLY A 115 5.48 -4.50 -10.06
N VAL A 116 6.13 -5.53 -9.51
CA VAL A 116 5.41 -6.64 -8.86
C VAL A 116 4.59 -6.13 -7.68
N PHE A 117 3.28 -6.34 -7.75
CA PHE A 117 2.35 -6.00 -6.68
C PHE A 117 2.34 -7.09 -5.60
N ILE A 118 2.86 -6.79 -4.42
CA ILE A 118 3.07 -7.77 -3.34
C ILE A 118 1.74 -8.32 -2.81
N ASN A 119 0.76 -7.44 -2.57
CA ASN A 119 -0.56 -7.84 -2.07
C ASN A 119 -1.26 -8.82 -3.01
N GLU A 120 -1.18 -8.57 -4.33
CA GLU A 120 -1.70 -9.47 -5.36
C GLU A 120 -1.05 -10.86 -5.25
N LYS A 121 0.28 -10.93 -5.17
CA LYS A 121 0.99 -12.21 -5.10
C LYS A 121 0.58 -13.03 -3.88
N LEU A 122 0.40 -12.38 -2.74
CA LEU A 122 -0.02 -13.05 -1.50
C LEU A 122 -1.42 -13.67 -1.65
N VAL A 123 -2.37 -12.95 -2.24
CA VAL A 123 -3.74 -13.47 -2.40
C VAL A 123 -3.82 -14.50 -3.51
N ALA A 124 -3.24 -14.21 -4.68
CA ALA A 124 -3.32 -15.08 -5.86
C ALA A 124 -2.68 -16.46 -5.65
N LEU A 125 -1.71 -16.56 -4.76
CA LEU A 125 -1.02 -17.82 -4.43
C LEU A 125 -1.55 -18.47 -3.13
N GLY A 126 -2.56 -17.89 -2.49
CA GLY A 126 -3.18 -18.44 -1.28
C GLY A 126 -2.35 -18.29 -0.01
N TYR A 127 -1.52 -17.25 0.10
CA TYR A 127 -0.80 -16.91 1.34
C TYR A 127 -1.58 -15.92 2.24
N ALA A 128 -2.59 -15.26 1.70
CA ALA A 128 -3.49 -14.38 2.44
C ALA A 128 -4.92 -14.44 1.89
N LYS A 129 -5.89 -14.16 2.74
CA LYS A 129 -7.30 -13.96 2.36
C LYS A 129 -7.53 -12.51 1.96
N ALA A 130 -8.58 -12.25 1.17
CA ALA A 130 -9.02 -10.87 0.91
C ALA A 130 -9.71 -10.32 2.17
N ALA A 131 -9.40 -9.08 2.55
CA ALA A 131 -9.97 -8.43 3.73
C ALA A 131 -10.31 -6.96 3.44
N THR A 132 -11.58 -6.59 3.54
CA THR A 132 -12.05 -5.25 3.15
C THR A 132 -12.32 -4.40 4.38
N PHE A 133 -11.61 -3.28 4.51
CA PHE A 133 -11.77 -2.34 5.62
C PHE A 133 -11.91 -0.90 5.10
N PRO A 134 -13.13 -0.35 5.06
CA PRO A 134 -13.34 1.05 4.69
C PRO A 134 -12.57 2.02 5.58
N PRO A 135 -12.09 3.16 5.05
CA PRO A 135 -12.27 3.62 3.68
C PRO A 135 -11.27 3.04 2.65
N ASN A 136 -10.35 2.16 3.08
CA ASN A 136 -9.27 1.64 2.24
C ASN A 136 -9.71 0.44 1.38
N VAL A 137 -10.42 0.71 0.29
CA VAL A 137 -11.08 -0.31 -0.52
C VAL A 137 -10.64 -0.32 -1.99
N LYS A 138 -9.58 0.41 -2.35
CA LYS A 138 -9.15 0.61 -3.75
C LYS A 138 -9.05 -0.68 -4.57
N PHE A 139 -8.49 -1.75 -4.00
CA PHE A 139 -8.32 -3.05 -4.68
C PHE A 139 -9.23 -4.17 -4.12
N SER A 140 -10.24 -3.86 -3.33
CA SER A 140 -11.11 -4.86 -2.65
C SER A 140 -11.71 -5.89 -3.61
N LYS A 141 -12.39 -5.44 -4.67
CA LYS A 141 -12.98 -6.32 -5.70
C LYS A 141 -11.94 -7.18 -6.40
N TYR A 142 -10.74 -6.63 -6.63
CA TYR A 142 -9.65 -7.34 -7.27
C TYR A 142 -9.13 -8.48 -6.39
N PHE A 143 -8.87 -8.21 -5.10
CA PHE A 143 -8.43 -9.26 -4.17
C PHE A 143 -9.49 -10.35 -3.97
N VAL A 144 -10.78 -10.00 -3.88
CA VAL A 144 -11.85 -11.02 -3.81
C VAL A 144 -11.85 -11.94 -5.03
N LYS A 145 -11.60 -11.40 -6.23
CA LYS A 145 -11.47 -12.21 -7.45
C LYS A 145 -10.30 -13.19 -7.35
N LEU A 146 -9.11 -12.70 -6.98
CA LEU A 146 -7.90 -13.52 -6.84
C LEU A 146 -8.06 -14.60 -5.78
N GLU A 147 -8.72 -14.28 -4.68
CA GLU A 147 -9.00 -15.22 -3.60
C GLU A 147 -9.87 -16.38 -4.10
N ARG A 148 -10.92 -16.09 -4.86
CA ARG A 148 -11.77 -17.12 -5.49
C ARG A 148 -10.97 -18.01 -6.44
N GLU A 149 -10.11 -17.41 -7.28
CA GLU A 149 -9.26 -18.17 -8.20
C GLU A 149 -8.27 -19.09 -7.46
N ALA A 150 -7.67 -18.60 -6.36
CA ALA A 150 -6.76 -19.38 -5.54
C ALA A 150 -7.47 -20.54 -4.82
N ARG A 151 -8.70 -20.31 -4.34
CA ARG A 151 -9.57 -21.36 -3.78
C ARG A 151 -9.88 -22.45 -4.79
N THR A 152 -10.37 -22.09 -5.97
CA THR A 152 -10.71 -23.06 -7.03
C THR A 152 -9.51 -23.91 -7.45
N LYS A 153 -8.30 -23.35 -7.37
CA LYS A 153 -7.05 -24.04 -7.69
C LYS A 153 -6.41 -24.77 -6.49
N ASN A 154 -7.04 -24.77 -5.31
CA ASN A 154 -6.50 -25.33 -4.07
C ASN A 154 -5.04 -24.89 -3.79
N LEU A 155 -4.79 -23.59 -3.88
CA LEU A 155 -3.46 -23.01 -3.64
C LEU A 155 -3.27 -22.63 -2.17
N GLY A 156 -2.03 -22.73 -1.69
CA GLY A 156 -1.65 -22.23 -0.37
C GLY A 156 -2.53 -22.74 0.77
N LEU A 157 -3.07 -21.81 1.56
CA LEU A 157 -3.93 -22.06 2.70
C LEU A 157 -5.24 -22.80 2.34
N TRP A 158 -5.70 -22.70 1.09
CA TRP A 158 -6.93 -23.35 0.62
C TRP A 158 -6.81 -24.87 0.52
N LYS A 159 -5.60 -25.44 0.64
CA LYS A 159 -5.41 -26.90 0.77
C LYS A 159 -5.86 -27.47 2.12
N TYR A 160 -6.16 -26.59 3.07
CA TYR A 160 -6.49 -26.93 4.45
C TYR A 160 -7.87 -26.43 4.87
N GLU A 161 -8.66 -25.90 3.93
CA GLU A 161 -10.09 -25.61 4.08
C GLU A 161 -10.91 -26.74 3.44
#